data_AF-A0A1L8CP18-F1
#
_entry.id   AF-A0A1L8CP18-F1
#
_cell.length_a   1.000
_cell.length_b   1.000
_cell.length_c   1.000
_cell.angle_alpha   90.00
_cell.angle_beta   90.00
_cell.angle_gamma   90.00
#
_symmetry.space_group_name_H-M   'P 1'
#
loop_
_entity.id
_entity.type
_entity.pdbx_description
1 polymer ?
#
loop_
_entity_poly.entity_id
_entity_poly.type
_entity_poly.pdbx_seq_one_letter_code
_entity_poly.pdbx_strand_id
1 'polypeptide(L)' 'MCFSATASFIAGGALTAIGVKTVKLAANRAELPFVSIPLLFGIQQIIEGVL' A
#
# COMPACT_ATOMS: atom_id res chain seq x y z
N MET A 1 10.89 -4.85 5.28
CA MET A 1 11.02 -6.33 5.42
C MET A 1 12.15 -6.78 4.51
N CYS A 2 13.01 -7.72 4.93
CA CYS A 2 14.15 -8.18 4.13
C CYS A 2 13.78 -9.16 3.00
N PHE A 3 12.77 -8.82 2.18
CA PHE A 3 12.47 -9.54 0.94
C PHE A 3 13.39 -9.06 -0.20
N SER A 4 13.44 -9.81 -1.31
CA SER A 4 14.13 -9.36 -2.53
C SER A 4 13.47 -8.09 -3.09
N ALA A 5 14.27 -7.19 -3.68
CA ALA A 5 13.79 -5.94 -4.29
C ALA A 5 12.59 -6.16 -5.23
N THR A 6 12.64 -7.21 -6.08
CA THR A 6 11.52 -7.57 -6.97
C THR A 6 10.24 -7.89 -6.20
N ALA A 7 10.34 -8.64 -5.09
CA ALA A 7 9.18 -8.96 -4.26
C ALA A 7 8.61 -7.71 -3.59
N SER A 8 9.50 -6.80 -3.14
CA SER A 8 9.10 -5.52 -2.56
C SER A 8 8.36 -4.63 -3.57
N PHE A 9 8.83 -4.51 -4.82
CA PHE A 9 8.14 -3.76 -5.86
C PHE A 9 6.80 -4.37 -6.29
N ILE A 10 6.72 -5.70 -6.43
CA ILE A 10 5.46 -6.38 -6.78
C ILE A 10 4.42 -6.17 -5.67
N ALA A 11 4.81 -6.42 -4.42
CA ALA A 11 3.93 -6.22 -3.26
C ALA A 11 3.54 -4.73 -3.13
N GLY A 12 4.50 -3.82 -3.27
CA GLY A 12 4.29 -2.38 -3.25
C GLY A 12 3.31 -1.89 -4.29
N GLY A 13 3.45 -2.33 -5.55
CA GLY A 13 2.53 -2.01 -6.64
C GLY A 13 1.13 -2.56 -6.40
N ALA A 14 1.00 -3.82 -5.98
CA ALA A 14 -0.28 -4.45 -5.69
C ALA A 14 -1.02 -3.74 -4.53
N LEU A 15 -0.31 -3.49 -3.43
CA LEU A 15 -0.85 -2.82 -2.25
C LEU A 15 -1.25 -1.37 -2.54
N THR A 16 -0.47 -0.65 -3.36
CA THR A 16 -0.81 0.70 -3.81
C THR A 16 -2.10 0.70 -4.63
N ALA A 17 -2.23 -0.20 -5.61
CA ALA A 17 -3.42 -0.29 -6.44
C ALA A 17 -4.69 -0.64 -5.63
N ILE A 18 -4.57 -1.62 -4.72
CA ILE A 18 -5.64 -2.00 -3.81
C ILE A 18 -5.98 -0.84 -2.87
N GLY A 19 -4.98 -0.18 -2.29
CA GLY A 19 -5.13 0.95 -1.39
C GLY A 19 -5.87 2.15 -2.02
N VAL A 20 -5.55 2.48 -3.28
CA VAL A 20 -6.30 3.49 -4.04
C VAL A 20 -7.76 3.08 -4.21
N LYS A 21 -8.02 1.80 -4.51
CA LYS A 21 -9.39 1.28 -4.65
C LYS A 21 -10.14 1.33 -3.32
N THR A 22 -9.54 0.89 -2.22
CA THR A 22 -10.19 0.87 -0.90
C THR A 22 -10.48 2.26 -0.37
N VAL A 23 -9.59 3.24 -0.60
CA VAL A 23 -9.85 4.64 -0.25
C VAL A 23 -11.05 5.20 -1.04
N LYS A 24 -11.18 4.86 -2.33
CA LYS A 24 -12.34 5.26 -3.14
C LYS A 24 -13.66 4.63 -2.69
N LEU A 25 -13.61 3.51 -1.97
CA LEU A 25 -14.79 2.82 -1.44
C LEU A 25 -15.19 3.27 -0.03
N ALA A 26 -14.42 4.16 0.61
CA ALA A 26 -14.74 4.65 1.95
C ALA A 26 -16.10 5.36 1.96
N ALA A 27 -17.02 4.91 2.82
CA ALA A 27 -18.35 5.52 2.90
C ALA A 27 -18.33 6.81 3.72
N ASN A 28 -17.41 6.93 4.67
CA ASN A 28 -17.29 8.11 5.52
C ASN A 28 -15.83 8.37 5.96
N ARG A 29 -15.57 9.59 6.45
CA ARG A 29 -14.22 10.05 6.80
C ARG A 29 -13.59 9.28 7.98
N ALA A 30 -14.40 8.67 8.83
CA ALA A 30 -13.91 7.88 9.96
C ALA A 30 -13.23 6.57 9.50
N GLU A 31 -13.59 6.05 8.33
CA GLU A 31 -12.99 4.83 7.76
C GLU A 31 -11.68 5.09 7.03
N LEU A 32 -11.42 6.34 6.61
CA LEU A 32 -10.20 6.75 5.88
C LEU A 32 -8.89 6.21 6.47
N PRO A 33 -8.61 6.35 7.78
CA PRO A 33 -7.38 5.80 8.35
C PRO A 33 -7.26 4.30 8.11
N PHE A 34 -8.34 3.54 8.27
CA PHE A 34 -8.32 2.08 8.12
C PHE A 34 -8.18 1.65 6.65
N VAL A 35 -8.94 2.27 5.74
CA VAL A 35 -8.87 1.92 4.32
C VAL A 35 -7.59 2.41 3.63
N SER A 36 -6.86 3.32 4.26
CA SER A 36 -5.55 3.81 3.78
C SER A 36 -4.38 2.89 4.13
N ILE A 37 -4.56 1.92 5.04
CA ILE A 37 -3.50 0.99 5.47
C ILE A 37 -2.79 0.30 4.28
N PRO A 38 -3.50 -0.27 3.29
CA PRO A 38 -2.84 -0.93 2.16
C PRO A 38 -2.00 0.05 1.33
N LEU A 39 -2.48 1.29 1.16
CA LEU A 39 -1.76 2.32 0.42
C LEU A 39 -0.46 2.70 1.15
N LEU A 40 -0.52 2.91 2.46
CA LEU A 40 0.64 3.24 3.28
C LEU A 40 1.68 2.11 3.28
N PHE A 41 1.24 0.85 3.39
CA PHE A 41 2.12 -0.31 3.29
C PHE A 41 2.71 -0.48 1.88
N GLY A 42 1.93 -0.19 0.84
CA GLY A 42 2.43 -0.21 -0.54
C GLY A 42 3.56 0.78 -0.78
N ILE A 43 3.40 2.01 -0.30
CA ILE A 43 4.45 3.04 -0.33
C ILE A 43 5.68 2.58 0.45
N GLN A 44 5.49 2.05 1.65
CA GLN A 44 6.62 1.56 2.45
C GLN A 44 7.38 0.45 1.71
N GLN A 45 6.66 -0.46 1.03
CA GLN A 45 7.29 -1.56 0.32
C GLN A 45 8.01 -1.15 -0.96
N ILE A 46 7.58 -0.05 -1.59
CA ILE A 46 8.34 0.57 -2.68
C ILE A 46 9.64 1.17 -2.12
N ILE A 47 9.58 1.88 -0.98
CA ILE A 47 10.76 2.48 -0.34
C ILE A 47 11.77 1.40 0.06
N GLU A 48 11.31 0.31 0.69
CA GLU A 48 12.15 -0.84 1.06
C GLU A 48 12.72 -1.60 -0.15
N GLY A 49 12.11 -1.49 -1.33
CA GLY A 49 12.66 -2.06 -2.57
C GLY A 49 13.74 -1.20 -3.24
N VAL A 50 13.81 0.10 -2.88
CA VAL A 50 14.78 1.07 -3.40
C VAL A 50 16.03 1.17 -2.52
N LEU A 51 15.87 1.00 -1.20
CA LEU A 51 16.96 0.96 -0.21
C LEU A 51 17.71 -0.38 -0.24
#